data_AF-A0A7J9C1N1-F1
#
_entry.id   AF-A0A7J9C1N1-F1
#
_cell.length_a   1.000
_cell.length_b   1.000
_cell.length_c   1.000
_cell.angle_alpha   90.00
_cell.angle_beta   90.00
_cell.angle_gamma   90.00
#
_symmetry.space_group_name_H-M   'P 1'
#
loop_
_entity.id
_entity.type
_entity.pdbx_description
1 polymer ?
#
loop_
_entity_poly.entity_id
_entity_poly.type
_entity_poly.pdbx_seq_one_letter_code
_entity_poly.pdbx_strand_id
1 'polypeptide(L)'
;MLLAKTEHKDVQVWKGELSGEFSDYIPNFVNLRCRKVSTNDECPRCQSWFEESLHIFRECPITKEVWNSLNLTWVMDNTNQSLWEWLTWVFKKGNYAQCRLFCYALWSIWVSRNQLIYEGKNKTGRALAQSIQRQMAEIEGEELPKAAIQFDAAFDRRSSKSATGLV
;
A
#
# COMPACT_ATOMS: atom_id res chain seq x y z
N MET A 1 31.49 -35.69 6.19
CA MET A 1 30.28 -35.33 6.94
C MET A 1 30.07 -33.82 6.75
N LEU A 2 29.53 -33.29 5.64
CA LEU A 2 28.15 -33.36 5.12
C LEU A 2 27.15 -33.33 6.29
N LEU A 3 26.22 -32.39 6.50
CA LEU A 3 25.58 -31.25 5.80
C LEU A 3 25.05 -30.32 6.94
N ALA A 4 24.86 -29.01 6.80
CA ALA A 4 23.83 -28.44 5.95
C ALA A 4 24.23 -27.05 5.43
N LYS A 5 24.68 -27.05 4.17
CA LYS A 5 24.40 -25.99 3.20
C LYS A 5 22.90 -26.04 2.89
N THR A 6 22.10 -25.21 3.52
CA THR A 6 20.82 -24.80 2.95
C THR A 6 20.52 -23.40 3.45
N GLU A 7 20.68 -22.42 2.56
CA GLU A 7 20.00 -21.15 2.70
C GLU A 7 18.50 -21.44 2.88
N HIS A 8 17.88 -20.79 3.86
CA HIS A 8 16.44 -20.86 4.09
C HIS A 8 15.73 -20.44 2.80
N LYS A 9 14.71 -21.19 2.37
CA LYS A 9 13.97 -20.96 1.10
C LYS A 9 13.40 -19.54 0.98
N ASP A 10 13.27 -18.82 2.09
CA ASP A 10 12.77 -17.44 2.11
C ASP A 10 13.80 -16.42 1.63
N VAL A 11 15.10 -16.71 1.72
CA VAL A 11 16.16 -15.78 1.27
C VAL A 11 16.19 -15.65 -0.26
N GLN A 12 15.74 -16.67 -0.97
CA GLN A 12 15.68 -16.68 -2.44
C GLN A 12 14.44 -15.94 -2.98
N VAL A 13 13.47 -15.58 -2.13
CA VAL A 13 12.24 -14.86 -2.52
C VAL A 13 12.44 -13.34 -2.53
N TRP A 14 13.42 -12.83 -1.77
CA TRP A 14 13.63 -11.40 -1.53
C TRP A 14 14.95 -10.84 -2.04
N LYS A 15 15.73 -11.60 -2.83
CA LYS A 15 16.84 -11.02 -3.60
C LYS A 15 16.26 -10.20 -4.75
N GLY A 16 15.94 -8.95 -4.46
CA GLY A 16 15.61 -7.92 -5.45
C GLY A 16 16.75 -7.73 -6.44
N GLU A 17 16.39 -7.30 -7.65
CA GLU A 17 17.34 -6.98 -8.71
C GLU A 17 18.37 -5.93 -8.22
N LEU A 18 19.64 -6.17 -8.58
CA LEU A 18 20.79 -5.32 -8.25
C LEU A 18 20.82 -4.01 -9.06
N SER A 19 19.75 -3.65 -9.77
CA SER A 19 19.74 -2.50 -10.69
C SER A 19 19.66 -1.15 -9.99
N GLY A 20 19.31 -1.09 -8.69
CA GLY A 20 19.11 0.19 -8.00
C GLY A 20 17.92 0.99 -8.53
N GLU A 21 17.16 0.45 -9.49
CA GLU A 21 15.81 0.90 -9.79
C GLU A 21 14.93 0.52 -8.59
N PHE A 22 14.09 1.45 -8.13
CA PHE A 22 13.16 1.19 -7.05
C PHE A 22 12.18 0.09 -7.48
N SER A 23 12.55 -1.16 -7.23
CA SER A 23 11.78 -2.35 -7.59
C SER A 23 10.38 -2.22 -6.99
N ASP A 24 9.37 -2.48 -7.81
CA ASP A 24 8.00 -2.50 -7.36
C ASP A 24 7.79 -3.72 -6.45
N TYR A 25 7.88 -3.52 -5.13
CA TYR A 25 7.73 -4.60 -4.15
C TYR A 25 6.27 -4.93 -3.82
N ILE A 26 5.31 -4.24 -4.45
CA ILE A 26 3.89 -4.46 -4.20
C ILE A 26 3.50 -5.82 -4.79
N PRO A 27 2.81 -6.71 -4.05
CA PRO A 27 2.43 -8.03 -4.54
C PRO A 27 1.21 -7.95 -5.48
N ASN A 28 1.35 -7.20 -6.57
CA ASN A 28 0.44 -7.18 -7.70
C ASN A 28 0.68 -8.40 -8.61
N PHE A 29 -0.27 -8.75 -9.47
CA PHE A 29 -0.19 -9.98 -10.25
C PHE A 29 0.97 -10.00 -11.25
N VAL A 30 1.41 -8.84 -11.77
CA VAL A 30 2.63 -8.77 -12.61
C VAL A 30 3.86 -9.19 -11.81
N ASN A 31 4.03 -8.67 -10.60
CA ASN A 31 5.15 -9.03 -9.71
C ASN A 31 5.05 -10.48 -9.22
N LEU A 32 3.85 -10.97 -8.93
CA LEU A 32 3.64 -12.37 -8.58
C LEU A 32 3.93 -13.32 -9.75
N ARG A 33 3.60 -12.92 -11.00
CA ARG A 33 3.98 -13.68 -12.19
C ARG A 33 5.49 -13.70 -12.40
N CYS A 34 6.17 -12.56 -12.27
CA CYS A 34 7.63 -12.50 -12.33
C CYS A 34 8.29 -13.41 -11.29
N ARG A 35 7.67 -13.55 -10.11
CA ARG A 35 8.09 -14.49 -9.04
C ARG A 35 7.58 -15.93 -9.22
N LYS A 36 6.90 -16.24 -10.33
CA LYS A 36 6.30 -17.55 -10.65
C LYS A 36 5.28 -18.06 -9.61
N VAL A 37 4.63 -17.14 -8.90
CA VAL A 37 3.59 -17.42 -7.90
C VAL A 37 2.19 -17.46 -8.54
N SER A 38 1.98 -16.71 -9.61
CA SER A 38 0.72 -16.69 -10.38
C SER A 38 1.01 -16.83 -11.88
N THR A 39 0.07 -17.40 -12.63
CA THR A 39 0.09 -17.41 -14.11
C THR A 39 -0.76 -16.31 -14.71
N ASN A 40 -1.70 -15.75 -13.95
CA ASN A 40 -2.52 -14.62 -14.35
C ASN A 40 -1.85 -13.31 -13.94
N ASP A 41 -1.79 -12.35 -14.85
CA ASP A 41 -1.26 -11.00 -14.68
C ASP A 41 -2.32 -9.92 -14.92
N GLU A 42 -3.56 -10.28 -15.23
CA GLU A 42 -4.64 -9.32 -15.46
C GLU A 42 -5.16 -8.70 -14.16
N CYS A 43 -5.51 -7.42 -14.19
CA CYS A 43 -6.12 -6.76 -13.05
C CYS A 43 -7.46 -7.41 -12.68
N PRO A 44 -7.64 -7.92 -11.44
CA PRO A 44 -8.85 -8.61 -11.02
C PRO A 44 -10.08 -7.68 -10.97
N ARG A 45 -9.86 -6.36 -10.95
CA ARG A 45 -10.92 -5.34 -10.87
C ARG A 45 -11.53 -5.03 -12.23
N CYS A 46 -10.70 -4.88 -13.26
CA CYS A 46 -11.14 -4.42 -14.58
C CYS A 46 -11.01 -5.48 -15.67
N GLN A 47 -10.21 -6.53 -15.45
CA GLN A 47 -9.96 -7.64 -16.38
C GLN A 47 -9.54 -7.17 -17.80
N SER A 48 -8.96 -5.97 -17.89
CA SER A 48 -8.73 -5.28 -19.17
C SER A 48 -7.26 -5.00 -19.44
N TRP A 49 -6.42 -4.98 -18.41
CA TRP A 49 -5.00 -4.66 -18.51
C TRP A 49 -4.19 -5.39 -17.43
N PHE A 50 -2.87 -5.40 -17.59
CA PHE A 50 -1.96 -6.00 -16.62
C PHE A 50 -2.05 -5.32 -15.25
N GLU A 51 -1.93 -6.09 -14.18
CA GLU A 51 -1.97 -5.57 -12.83
C GLU A 51 -0.59 -5.07 -12.41
N GLU A 52 -0.22 -3.89 -12.92
CA GLU A 52 0.94 -3.13 -12.46
C GLU A 52 0.52 -2.14 -11.36
N SER A 53 1.46 -1.69 -10.52
CA SER A 53 1.12 -0.76 -9.44
C SER A 53 0.51 0.54 -9.95
N LEU A 54 1.03 1.10 -11.04
CA LEU A 54 0.46 2.29 -11.65
C LEU A 54 -0.98 2.05 -12.15
N HIS A 55 -1.23 0.85 -12.68
CA HIS A 55 -2.57 0.45 -13.05
C HIS A 55 -3.50 0.39 -11.84
N ILE A 56 -3.11 -0.30 -10.77
CA ILE A 56 -3.91 -0.44 -9.54
C ILE A 56 -4.28 0.94 -8.96
N PHE A 57 -3.30 1.84 -8.85
CA PHE A 57 -3.48 3.08 -8.10
C PHE A 57 -3.93 4.28 -8.94
N ARG A 58 -3.80 4.23 -10.28
CA ARG A 58 -4.08 5.39 -11.15
C ARG A 58 -4.92 5.05 -12.37
N GLU A 59 -4.60 3.98 -13.09
CA GLU A 59 -5.12 3.81 -14.46
C GLU A 59 -6.35 2.92 -14.53
N CYS A 60 -6.54 2.03 -13.56
CA CYS A 60 -7.70 1.16 -13.45
C CYS A 60 -9.00 1.97 -13.46
N PRO A 61 -9.98 1.64 -14.32
CA PRO A 61 -11.25 2.37 -14.41
C PRO A 61 -11.97 2.51 -13.07
N ILE A 62 -11.92 1.47 -12.23
CA ILE A 62 -12.52 1.49 -10.88
C ILE A 62 -11.79 2.49 -9.99
N THR A 63 -10.46 2.56 -10.09
CA THR A 63 -9.65 3.52 -9.33
C THR A 63 -9.89 4.96 -9.80
N LYS A 64 -10.03 5.19 -11.11
CA LYS A 64 -10.43 6.51 -11.65
C LYS A 64 -11.78 6.96 -11.10
N GLU A 65 -12.75 6.05 -11.00
CA GLU A 65 -14.05 6.35 -10.40
C GLU A 65 -13.92 6.75 -8.92
N VAL A 66 -13.02 6.12 -8.15
CA VAL A 66 -12.71 6.52 -6.77
C VAL A 66 -12.18 7.95 -6.74
N TRP A 67 -11.17 8.27 -7.54
CA TRP A 67 -10.58 9.62 -7.59
C TRP A 67 -11.60 10.69 -7.96
N ASN A 68 -12.48 10.40 -8.94
CA ASN A 68 -13.59 11.27 -9.31
C ASN A 68 -14.54 11.51 -8.12
N SER A 69 -14.94 10.44 -7.43
CA SER A 69 -15.88 10.51 -6.31
C SER A 69 -15.32 11.20 -5.07
N LEU A 70 -13.99 11.21 -4.91
CA LEU A 70 -13.27 11.89 -3.83
C LEU A 70 -12.91 13.35 -4.16
N ASN A 71 -13.31 13.88 -5.32
CA ASN A 71 -12.90 15.21 -5.81
C ASN A 71 -11.37 15.37 -5.93
N LEU A 72 -10.67 14.27 -6.27
CA LEU A 72 -9.22 14.24 -6.49
C LEU A 72 -8.87 13.95 -7.95
N THR A 73 -9.69 14.40 -8.90
CA THR A 73 -9.47 14.14 -10.34
C THR A 73 -8.12 14.61 -10.85
N TRP A 74 -7.61 15.70 -10.28
CA TRP A 74 -6.32 16.28 -10.63
C TRP A 74 -5.13 15.35 -10.44
N VAL A 75 -5.24 14.28 -9.62
CA VAL A 75 -4.15 13.31 -9.44
C VAL A 75 -3.83 12.54 -10.73
N MET A 76 -4.72 12.62 -11.72
CA MET A 76 -4.59 11.98 -13.02
C MET A 76 -4.05 12.92 -14.12
N ASP A 77 -3.86 14.22 -13.86
CA ASP A 77 -3.47 15.20 -14.88
C ASP A 77 -2.02 15.06 -15.36
N ASN A 78 -1.24 14.20 -14.72
CA ASN A 78 0.18 14.08 -14.95
C ASN A 78 0.52 12.84 -15.80
N THR A 79 1.44 13.02 -16.75
CA THR A 79 1.89 11.98 -17.69
C THR A 79 3.14 11.22 -17.22
N ASN A 80 3.50 11.29 -15.92
CA ASN A 80 4.68 10.58 -15.42
C ASN A 80 4.52 9.07 -15.63
N GLN A 81 5.64 8.43 -15.95
CA GLN A 81 5.66 7.03 -16.37
C GLN A 81 5.86 6.08 -15.18
N SER A 82 6.54 6.50 -14.12
CA SER A 82 6.74 5.66 -12.94
C SER A 82 5.78 6.00 -11.78
N LEU A 83 5.50 4.98 -10.96
CA LEU A 83 4.73 5.14 -9.72
C LEU A 83 5.35 6.21 -8.80
N TRP A 84 6.68 6.21 -8.65
CA TRP A 84 7.39 7.12 -7.75
C TRP A 84 7.36 8.57 -8.22
N GLU A 85 7.54 8.82 -9.51
CA GLU A 85 7.40 10.15 -10.07
C GLU A 85 5.97 10.66 -9.92
N TRP A 86 4.96 9.80 -10.13
CA TRP A 86 3.57 10.14 -9.91
C TRP A 86 3.28 10.49 -8.45
N LEU A 87 3.68 9.64 -7.50
CA LEU A 87 3.52 9.92 -6.06
C LEU A 87 4.20 11.24 -5.67
N THR A 88 5.45 11.42 -6.10
CA THR A 88 6.22 12.66 -5.82
C THR A 88 5.51 13.89 -6.37
N TRP A 89 4.94 13.80 -7.57
CA TRP A 89 4.19 14.89 -8.18
C TRP A 89 2.92 15.22 -7.39
N VAL A 90 2.16 14.21 -6.95
CA VAL A 90 0.95 14.39 -6.13
C VAL A 90 1.29 15.11 -4.83
N PHE A 91 2.33 14.68 -4.11
CA PHE A 91 2.73 15.31 -2.84
C PHE A 91 3.30 16.73 -3.01
N LYS A 92 3.91 17.05 -4.15
CA LYS A 92 4.38 18.41 -4.45
C LYS A 92 3.24 19.38 -4.77
N LYS A 93 2.16 18.90 -5.41
CA LYS A 93 1.03 19.72 -5.87
C LYS A 93 -0.08 19.83 -4.81
N GLY A 94 -0.33 18.78 -4.04
CA GLY A 94 -1.42 18.71 -3.07
C GLY A 94 -1.13 19.44 -1.76
N ASN A 95 -2.17 19.97 -1.13
CA ASN A 95 -2.10 20.45 0.25
C ASN A 95 -2.18 19.30 1.27
N TYR A 96 -1.95 19.58 2.56
CA TYR A 96 -1.93 18.56 3.60
C TYR A 96 -3.21 17.71 3.66
N ALA A 97 -4.40 18.32 3.60
CA ALA A 97 -5.66 17.60 3.67
C ALA A 97 -5.87 16.69 2.44
N GLN A 98 -5.53 17.19 1.25
CA GLN A 98 -5.58 16.42 0.02
C GLN A 98 -4.60 15.24 0.04
N CYS A 99 -3.37 15.46 0.50
CA CYS A 99 -2.35 14.41 0.61
C CYS A 99 -2.76 13.36 1.65
N ARG A 100 -3.37 13.76 2.77
CA ARG A 100 -3.92 12.83 3.78
C ARG A 100 -5.04 11.97 3.18
N LEU A 101 -6.01 12.57 2.49
CA LEU A 101 -7.07 11.85 1.77
C LEU A 101 -6.50 10.91 0.70
N PHE A 102 -5.50 11.38 -0.06
CA PHE A 102 -4.81 10.60 -1.08
C PHE A 102 -4.16 9.34 -0.49
N CYS A 103 -3.39 9.47 0.59
CA CYS A 103 -2.78 8.32 1.29
C CYS A 103 -3.84 7.30 1.75
N TYR A 104 -4.92 7.78 2.35
CA TYR A 104 -6.00 6.92 2.83
C TYR A 104 -6.71 6.19 1.70
N ALA A 105 -6.93 6.89 0.57
CA ALA A 105 -7.52 6.31 -0.62
C ALA A 105 -6.61 5.24 -1.25
N LEU A 106 -5.29 5.47 -1.36
CA LEU A 106 -4.33 4.46 -1.83
C LEU A 106 -4.42 3.17 -1.02
N TRP A 107 -4.39 3.30 0.31
CA TRP A 107 -4.55 2.17 1.22
C TRP A 107 -5.89 1.45 1.01
N SER A 108 -6.98 2.21 0.92
CA SER A 108 -8.33 1.66 0.75
C SER A 108 -8.53 0.95 -0.60
N ILE A 109 -7.93 1.47 -1.67
CA ILE A 109 -7.89 0.82 -3.00
C ILE A 109 -7.17 -0.52 -2.89
N TRP A 110 -5.99 -0.54 -2.27
CA TRP A 110 -5.21 -1.76 -2.06
C TRP A 110 -5.98 -2.80 -1.24
N VAL A 111 -6.56 -2.39 -0.11
CA VAL A 111 -7.38 -3.27 0.75
C VAL A 111 -8.58 -3.82 -0.02
N SER A 112 -9.29 -2.97 -0.76
CA SER A 112 -10.46 -3.40 -1.53
C SER A 112 -10.10 -4.36 -2.67
N ARG A 113 -8.92 -4.21 -3.28
CA ARG A 113 -8.38 -5.19 -4.24
C ARG A 113 -8.09 -6.52 -3.56
N ASN A 114 -7.50 -6.53 -2.38
CA ASN A 114 -7.21 -7.76 -1.65
C ASN A 114 -8.49 -8.47 -1.20
N GLN A 115 -9.49 -7.73 -0.73
CA GLN A 115 -10.82 -8.28 -0.40
C GLN A 115 -11.49 -8.94 -1.60
N LEU A 116 -11.33 -8.38 -2.81
CA LEU A 116 -11.85 -9.01 -4.02
C LEU A 116 -11.20 -10.38 -4.27
N ILE A 117 -9.88 -10.48 -4.11
CA ILE A 117 -9.13 -11.71 -4.40
C ILE A 117 -9.38 -12.80 -3.35
N TYR A 118 -9.33 -12.45 -2.07
CA TYR A 118 -9.39 -13.44 -0.99
C TYR A 118 -10.82 -13.72 -0.52
N GLU A 119 -11.73 -12.76 -0.65
CA GLU A 119 -13.09 -12.86 -0.11
C GLU A 119 -14.18 -12.75 -1.20
N GLY A 120 -13.81 -12.52 -2.47
CA GLY A 120 -14.77 -12.33 -3.55
C GLY A 120 -15.59 -11.04 -3.45
N LYS A 121 -15.24 -10.12 -2.54
CA LYS A 121 -16.00 -8.89 -2.29
C LYS A 121 -15.63 -7.81 -3.30
N ASN A 122 -16.51 -7.61 -4.29
CA ASN A 122 -16.35 -6.54 -5.27
C ASN A 122 -17.11 -5.27 -4.86
N LYS A 123 -16.41 -4.14 -4.77
CA LYS A 123 -16.99 -2.83 -4.51
C LYS A 123 -16.79 -1.95 -5.73
N THR A 124 -17.84 -1.22 -6.12
CA THR A 124 -17.74 -0.16 -7.13
C THR A 124 -16.81 0.96 -6.61
N GLY A 125 -16.23 1.74 -7.52
CA GLY A 125 -15.35 2.84 -7.14
C GLY A 125 -16.09 3.88 -6.30
N ARG A 126 -17.36 4.16 -6.65
CA ARG A 126 -18.23 5.05 -5.87
C ARG A 126 -18.48 4.54 -4.45
N ALA A 127 -18.83 3.26 -4.28
CA ALA A 127 -19.09 2.69 -2.95
C ALA A 127 -17.83 2.68 -2.07
N LEU A 128 -16.66 2.46 -2.68
CA LEU A 128 -15.38 2.56 -2.00
C LEU A 128 -15.08 4.00 -1.58
N ALA A 129 -15.29 4.98 -2.46
CA ALA A 129 -15.12 6.40 -2.15
C ALA A 129 -16.04 6.88 -1.02
N GLN A 130 -17.31 6.45 -1.02
CA GLN A 130 -18.24 6.73 0.07
C GLN A 130 -17.77 6.14 1.40
N SER A 131 -17.21 4.92 1.37
CA SER A 131 -16.63 4.30 2.58
C SER A 131 -15.44 5.11 3.09
N ILE A 132 -14.55 5.56 2.20
CA ILE A 132 -13.39 6.40 2.53
C ILE A 132 -13.84 7.72 3.18
N GLN A 133 -14.80 8.42 2.57
CA GLN A 133 -15.32 9.69 3.10
C GLN A 133 -15.91 9.52 4.49
N ARG A 134 -16.70 8.45 4.70
CA ARG A 134 -17.26 8.14 6.01
C ARG A 134 -16.19 7.89 7.07
N GLN A 135 -15.21 7.05 6.76
CA GLN A 135 -14.12 6.73 7.68
C GLN A 135 -13.23 7.94 8.01
N MET A 136 -12.99 8.82 7.03
CA MET A 136 -12.22 10.04 7.29
C MET A 136 -12.96 11.01 8.20
N ALA A 137 -14.28 11.14 8.05
CA ALA A 137 -15.09 11.95 8.95
C ALA A 137 -15.10 11.39 10.38
N GLU A 138 -15.09 10.07 10.54
CA GLU A 138 -14.95 9.40 11.85
C GLU A 138 -13.59 9.72 12.49
N ILE A 139 -12.48 9.61 11.75
CA ILE A 139 -11.13 9.89 12.25
C ILE A 139 -10.93 11.38 12.57
N GLU A 140 -11.62 12.29 11.88
CA GLU A 140 -11.60 13.73 12.21
C GLU A 140 -12.43 14.06 13.46
N GLY A 141 -13.40 13.22 13.81
CA GLY A 141 -14.15 13.32 15.07
C GLY A 141 -13.44 12.68 16.27
N GLU A 142 -12.47 11.80 16.03
CA GLU A 142 -11.64 11.19 17.07
C GLU A 142 -10.33 11.97 17.21
N GLU A 143 -10.21 12.81 18.25
CA GLU A 143 -8.89 13.26 18.69
C GLU A 143 -8.05 12.00 18.97
N LEU A 144 -7.00 11.78 18.17
CA LEU A 144 -6.01 10.73 18.44
C LEU A 144 -5.58 10.86 19.90
N PRO A 145 -5.73 9.83 20.76
CA PRO A 145 -5.05 9.85 22.03
C PRO A 145 -3.57 10.04 21.70
N LYS A 146 -2.94 11.05 22.32
CA LYS A 146 -1.50 11.27 22.28
C LYS A 146 -0.81 10.07 22.92
N ALA A 147 -0.81 8.94 22.22
CA ALA A 147 0.01 7.80 22.53
C ALA A 147 1.43 8.25 22.17
N ALA A 148 2.07 8.88 23.15
CA ALA A 148 3.52 8.96 23.18
C ALA A 148 4.01 7.52 23.20
N ILE A 149 4.30 6.98 22.02
CA ILE A 149 5.09 5.77 21.89
C ILE A 149 6.48 6.18 22.40
N GLN A 150 6.71 5.99 23.71
CA GLN A 150 8.02 6.15 24.31
C GLN A 150 8.88 4.98 23.79
N PHE A 151 9.76 5.29 22.84
CA PHE A 151 10.69 4.34 22.23
C PHE A 151 11.81 3.89 23.20
N ASP A 152 11.83 4.45 24.40
CA ASP A 152 12.97 4.49 25.30
C ASP A 152 13.00 3.34 26.33
N ALA A 153 12.13 2.34 26.20
CA ALA A 153 12.15 1.16 27.05
C ALA A 153 13.30 0.22 26.66
N ALA A 154 14.55 0.66 26.85
CA ALA A 154 15.71 -0.21 26.79
C ALA A 154 15.69 -1.14 28.01
N PHE A 155 15.25 -2.39 27.80
CA PHE A 155 15.30 -3.44 28.80
C PHE A 155 16.75 -3.91 28.98
N ASP A 156 17.36 -3.60 30.13
CA ASP A 156 18.70 -4.09 30.44
C ASP A 156 18.64 -5.54 30.96
N ARG A 157 19.03 -6.46 30.07
CA ARG A 157 19.06 -7.90 30.34
C ARG A 157 20.09 -8.31 31.41
N ARG A 158 21.09 -7.48 31.71
CA ARG A 158 22.11 -7.81 32.74
C ARG A 158 21.61 -7.52 34.15
N SER A 159 20.77 -6.51 34.32
CA SER A 159 20.27 -6.09 35.63
C SER A 159 18.82 -6.51 35.91
N SER A 160 18.09 -7.06 34.92
CA SER A 160 16.66 -7.42 35.01
C SER A 160 15.80 -6.28 35.56
N LYS A 161 16.11 -5.05 35.18
CA LYS A 161 15.41 -3.84 35.63
C LYS A 161 14.95 -3.02 34.43
N SER A 162 13.73 -2.53 34.50
CA SER A 162 13.23 -1.47 33.62
C SER A 162 13.57 -0.11 34.21
N ALA A 163 13.98 0.86 33.37
CA ALA A 163 14.24 2.23 33.80
C ALA A 163 13.01 2.95 34.39
N THR A 164 11.81 2.39 34.21
CA THR A 164 10.56 2.93 34.74
C THR A 164 10.15 2.40 36.11
N GLY A 165 10.92 1.48 36.72
CA GLY A 165 10.72 1.07 38.12
C GLY A 165 9.37 0.42 38.45
N LEU A 166 8.60 -0.02 37.45
CA LEU A 166 7.38 -0.79 37.68
C LEU A 166 7.76 -2.27 37.87
N VAL A 167 7.57 -2.74 39.10
CA VAL A 167 7.58 -4.16 39.49
C VAL A 167 6.25 -4.79 39.12
#